data_AF-A0A8I1N565-F1
#
_entry.id   AF-A0A8I1N565-F1
#
_cell.length_a   1.000
_cell.length_b   1.000
_cell.length_c   1.000
_cell.angle_alpha   90.00
_cell.angle_beta   90.00
_cell.angle_gamma   90.00
#
_symmetry.space_group_name_H-M   'P 1'
#
loop_
_entity.id
_entity.type
_entity.pdbx_description
1 polymer ?
#
loop_
_entity_poly.entity_id
_entity_poly.type
_entity_poly.pdbx_seq_one_letter_code
_entity_poly.pdbx_strand_id
1 'polypeptide(L)'
;MAEPSIASALRCALADLEAIMPEYDPEHEHSAWETITELQTLVDSEERLQAADRYDPATQIVIVWSVEDVLEVRPDLAEEQAIQVLRLVDKHHDASIGVNWETMESFASDLFGEAPPEPE
;
A
#
# COMPACT_ATOMS: atom_id res chain seq x y z
N MET A 1 33.71 -1.21 -5.13
CA MET A 1 32.61 -1.28 -4.16
C MET A 1 31.38 -0.76 -4.87
N ALA A 2 30.25 -1.46 -4.85
CA ALA A 2 29.02 -0.96 -5.46
C ALA A 2 28.56 0.28 -4.67
N GLU A 3 28.18 1.34 -5.38
CA GLU A 3 27.55 2.49 -4.73
C GLU A 3 26.24 2.03 -4.08
N PRO A 4 25.93 2.49 -2.84
CA PRO A 4 24.67 2.14 -2.21
C PRO A 4 23.52 2.66 -3.09
N SER A 5 22.48 1.85 -3.27
CA SER A 5 21.27 2.28 -3.97
C SER A 5 20.63 3.47 -3.25
N ILE A 6 19.80 4.24 -3.97
CA ILE A 6 19.07 5.38 -3.40
C ILE A 6 18.22 4.90 -2.21
N ALA A 7 17.59 3.72 -2.32
CA ALA A 7 16.83 3.09 -1.22
C ALA A 7 17.70 2.79 0.00
N SER A 8 18.96 2.40 -0.19
CA SER A 8 19.88 2.16 0.92
C SER A 8 20.28 3.46 1.61
N ALA A 9 20.50 4.54 0.84
CA ALA A 9 20.82 5.85 1.39
C ALA A 9 19.62 6.45 2.14
N LEU A 10 18.42 6.34 1.58
CA LEU A 10 17.17 6.80 2.21
C LEU A 10 16.85 6.03 3.49
N ARG A 11 17.06 4.71 3.52
CA ARG A 11 16.90 3.90 4.75
C ARG A 11 17.85 4.33 5.87
N CYS A 12 19.10 4.62 5.55
CA CYS A 12 20.05 5.15 6.54
C CYS A 12 19.57 6.51 7.09
N ALA A 13 19.15 7.42 6.21
CA ALA A 13 18.64 8.73 6.62
C ALA A 13 17.38 8.62 7.49
N LEU A 14 16.47 7.70 7.15
CA LEU A 14 15.26 7.44 7.94
C LEU A 14 15.60 6.94 9.35
N ALA A 15 16.50 5.95 9.45
CA ALA A 15 16.92 5.39 10.74
C ALA A 15 17.61 6.44 11.63
N ASP A 16 18.42 7.32 11.03
CA ASP A 16 19.05 8.43 11.75
C ASP A 16 18.01 9.44 12.26
N LEU A 17 17.00 9.75 11.45
CA LEU A 17 15.92 10.66 11.84
C LEU A 17 15.09 10.07 12.98
N GLU A 18 14.62 8.82 12.85
CA GLU A 18 13.84 8.11 13.88
C GLU A 18 14.56 8.07 15.23
N ALA A 19 15.89 7.90 15.23
CA ALA A 19 16.70 7.89 16.44
C ALA A 19 16.81 9.26 17.14
N ILE A 20 16.59 10.36 16.40
CA ILE A 20 16.71 11.73 16.89
C ILE A 20 15.34 12.31 17.29
N MET A 21 14.24 11.68 16.92
CA MET A 21 12.91 12.24 17.12
C MET A 21 12.49 12.29 18.59
N PRO A 22 11.77 13.37 18.99
CA PRO A 22 10.99 13.33 20.23
C PRO A 22 9.89 12.26 20.14
N GLU A 23 9.39 11.79 21.28
CA GLU A 23 8.22 10.91 21.30
C GLU A 23 7.06 11.56 20.54
N TYR A 24 6.31 10.76 19.80
CA TYR A 24 5.16 11.24 19.04
C TYR A 24 4.16 11.91 19.98
N ASP A 25 3.97 13.22 19.79
CA ASP A 25 3.00 14.03 20.51
C ASP A 25 1.85 14.40 19.55
N PRO A 26 0.66 13.81 19.72
CA PRO A 26 -0.48 14.09 18.85
C PRO A 26 -1.01 15.53 18.96
N GLU A 27 -0.60 16.29 19.98
CA GLU A 27 -0.97 17.71 20.14
C GLU A 27 -0.02 18.67 19.40
N HIS A 28 1.12 18.17 18.89
CA HIS A 28 2.12 18.96 18.17
C HIS A 28 2.42 18.39 16.78
N GLU A 29 1.90 19.07 15.76
CA GLU A 29 2.27 18.85 14.35
C GLU A 29 3.72 19.27 14.12
N HIS A 30 4.67 18.35 14.34
CA HIS A 30 6.06 18.58 14.00
C HIS A 30 6.30 18.19 12.53
N SER A 31 6.79 19.13 11.71
CA SER A 31 7.07 18.91 10.27
C SER A 31 8.01 17.74 9.96
N ALA A 32 8.78 17.30 10.96
CA ALA A 32 9.60 16.09 10.85
C ALA A 32 8.77 14.79 10.66
N TRP A 33 7.57 14.69 11.25
CA TRP A 33 6.70 13.51 11.07
C TRP A 33 6.16 13.41 9.64
N GLU A 34 5.80 14.55 9.04
CA GLU A 34 5.40 14.61 7.62
C GLU A 34 6.57 14.19 6.72
N THR A 35 7.76 14.74 6.97
CA THR A 35 8.98 14.41 6.22
C THR A 35 9.31 12.91 6.30
N ILE A 36 9.14 12.29 7.47
CA ILE A 36 9.35 10.84 7.64
C ILE A 36 8.31 10.02 6.92
N THR A 37 7.04 10.43 6.97
CA THR A 37 5.96 9.73 6.27
C THR A 37 6.19 9.77 4.75
N GLU A 38 6.63 10.92 4.23
CA GLU A 38 7.01 11.08 2.83
C GLU A 38 8.22 10.21 2.46
N LEU A 39 9.27 10.20 3.30
CA LEU A 39 10.47 9.39 3.08
C LEU A 39 10.18 7.88 3.13
N GLN A 40 9.35 7.43 4.08
CA GLN A 40 8.89 6.04 4.16
C GLN A 40 8.17 5.64 2.87
N THR A 41 7.24 6.49 2.41
CA THR A 41 6.53 6.27 1.15
C THR A 41 7.49 6.16 -0.05
N LEU A 42 8.52 7.00 -0.11
CA LEU A 42 9.51 6.96 -1.18
C LEU A 42 10.37 5.69 -1.13
N VAL A 43 10.84 5.28 0.07
CA VAL A 43 11.59 4.02 0.24
C VAL A 43 10.75 2.83 -0.21
N ASP A 44 9.49 2.76 0.23
CA ASP A 44 8.56 1.69 -0.16
C ASP A 44 8.34 1.68 -1.68
N SER A 45 8.21 2.86 -2.29
CA SER A 45 8.06 2.97 -3.76
C SER A 45 9.29 2.46 -4.51
N GLU A 46 10.51 2.73 -4.02
CA GLU A 46 11.74 2.28 -4.66
C GLU A 46 11.95 0.77 -4.50
N GLU A 47 11.62 0.20 -3.34
CA GLU A 47 11.68 -1.25 -3.15
C GLU A 47 10.68 -1.97 -4.06
N ARG A 48 9.48 -1.40 -4.27
CA ARG A 48 8.51 -1.89 -5.26
C ARG A 48 9.07 -1.83 -6.69
N LEU A 49 9.80 -0.76 -7.04
CA LEU A 49 10.47 -0.65 -8.34
C LEU A 49 11.63 -1.65 -8.50
N GLN A 50 12.41 -1.89 -7.44
CA GLN A 50 13.49 -2.89 -7.45
C GLN A 50 12.95 -4.33 -7.49
N ALA A 51 11.78 -4.59 -6.90
CA ALA A 51 11.08 -5.86 -7.07
C ALA A 51 10.67 -6.07 -8.54
N ALA A 52 10.26 -5.01 -9.24
CA ALA A 52 9.96 -5.07 -10.67
C ALA A 52 11.20 -5.37 -11.54
N ASP A 53 12.41 -4.95 -11.14
CA ASP A 53 13.65 -5.26 -11.86
C ASP A 53 14.07 -6.75 -11.73
N ARG A 54 13.57 -7.45 -10.70
CA ARG A 54 13.76 -8.90 -10.53
C ARG A 54 12.69 -9.75 -11.21
N TYR A 55 11.72 -9.13 -11.89
CA TYR A 55 10.67 -9.84 -12.58
C TYR A 55 11.22 -10.57 -13.82
N ASP A 56 11.17 -11.89 -13.80
CA ASP A 56 11.45 -12.74 -14.95
C ASP A 56 10.13 -13.29 -15.53
N PRO A 57 9.63 -12.77 -16.66
CA PRO A 57 8.39 -13.23 -17.26
C PRO A 57 8.45 -14.68 -17.77
N ALA A 58 9.63 -15.31 -17.83
CA ALA A 58 9.75 -16.73 -18.18
C ALA A 58 9.41 -17.66 -17.02
N THR A 59 9.53 -17.19 -15.77
CA THR A 59 9.39 -18.03 -14.57
C THR A 59 8.43 -17.45 -13.52
N GLN A 60 7.94 -16.23 -13.72
CA GLN A 60 7.11 -15.52 -12.76
C GLN A 60 5.88 -14.91 -13.45
N ILE A 61 4.84 -14.68 -12.66
CA ILE A 61 3.65 -13.91 -13.06
C ILE A 61 3.45 -12.77 -12.08
N VAL A 62 2.91 -11.66 -12.58
CA VAL A 62 2.46 -10.52 -11.79
C VAL A 62 1.02 -10.20 -12.20
N ILE A 63 0.14 -10.09 -11.21
CA ILE A 63 -1.24 -9.67 -11.40
C ILE A 63 -1.38 -8.35 -10.65
N VAL A 64 -1.74 -7.30 -11.37
CA VAL A 64 -1.96 -5.97 -10.80
C VAL A 64 -3.46 -5.81 -10.59
N TRP A 65 -3.83 -5.45 -9.37
CA TRP A 65 -5.17 -5.05 -8.99
C TRP A 65 -5.18 -3.56 -8.69
N SER A 66 -6.14 -2.82 -9.22
CA SER A 66 -6.22 -1.37 -9.16
C SER A 66 -7.48 -0.88 -8.45
N VAL A 67 -7.59 0.44 -8.31
CA VAL A 67 -8.77 1.06 -7.70
C VAL A 67 -10.01 0.78 -8.55
N GLU A 68 -9.86 0.81 -9.87
CA GLU A 68 -10.93 0.52 -10.82
C GLU A 68 -11.49 -0.89 -10.63
N ASP A 69 -10.64 -1.87 -10.33
CA ASP A 69 -11.05 -3.25 -10.03
C ASP A 69 -11.95 -3.31 -8.77
N VAL A 70 -11.61 -2.56 -7.72
CA VAL A 70 -12.47 -2.46 -6.53
C VAL A 70 -13.79 -1.78 -6.86
N LEU A 71 -13.76 -0.71 -7.66
CA LEU A 71 -14.97 0.03 -8.05
C LEU A 71 -15.86 -0.77 -9.01
N GLU A 72 -15.33 -1.79 -9.71
CA GLU A 72 -16.12 -2.71 -10.51
C GLU A 72 -17.04 -3.57 -9.63
N VAL A 73 -16.55 -4.03 -8.49
CA VAL A 73 -17.34 -4.82 -7.52
C VAL A 73 -18.12 -3.95 -6.52
N ARG A 74 -17.64 -2.73 -6.26
CA ARG A 74 -18.22 -1.78 -5.30
C ARG A 74 -18.31 -0.36 -5.88
N PRO A 75 -19.22 -0.14 -6.85
CA PRO A 75 -19.36 1.15 -7.53
C PRO A 75 -19.91 2.27 -6.63
N ASP A 76 -20.40 1.93 -5.44
CA ASP A 76 -20.90 2.88 -4.44
C ASP A 76 -19.78 3.55 -3.63
N LEU A 77 -18.55 3.02 -3.67
CA LEU A 77 -17.41 3.56 -2.92
C LEU A 77 -16.75 4.74 -3.64
N ALA A 78 -16.23 5.67 -2.86
CA ALA A 78 -15.30 6.68 -3.35
C ALA A 78 -13.90 6.08 -3.62
N GLU A 79 -13.11 6.74 -4.45
CA GLU A 79 -11.75 6.32 -4.78
C GLU A 79 -10.87 6.13 -3.53
N GLU A 80 -10.96 7.03 -2.54
CA GLU A 80 -10.22 6.91 -1.29
C GLU A 80 -10.61 5.67 -0.48
N GLN A 81 -11.89 5.28 -0.54
CA GLN A 81 -12.39 4.06 0.12
C GLN A 81 -11.89 2.81 -0.61
N ALA A 82 -11.91 2.81 -1.95
CA ALA A 82 -11.36 1.74 -2.75
C ALA A 82 -9.84 1.54 -2.52
N ILE A 83 -9.08 2.63 -2.34
CA ILE A 83 -7.67 2.56 -1.92
C ILE A 83 -7.52 1.87 -0.56
N GLN A 84 -8.42 2.15 0.39
CA GLN A 84 -8.40 1.48 1.71
C GLN A 84 -8.67 -0.03 1.59
N VAL A 85 -9.57 -0.45 0.69
CA VAL A 85 -9.80 -1.88 0.39
C VAL A 85 -8.52 -2.53 -0.13
N LEU A 86 -7.87 -1.95 -1.15
CA LEU A 86 -6.63 -2.52 -1.70
C LEU A 86 -5.52 -2.65 -0.65
N ARG A 87 -5.37 -1.65 0.22
CA ARG A 87 -4.39 -1.69 1.33
C ARG A 87 -4.71 -2.83 2.30
N LEU A 88 -5.98 -3.09 2.57
CA LEU A 88 -6.38 -4.18 3.45
C LEU A 88 -6.17 -5.55 2.78
N VAL A 89 -6.50 -5.68 1.49
CA VAL A 89 -6.24 -6.88 0.68
C VAL A 89 -4.75 -7.21 0.67
N ASP A 90 -3.88 -6.22 0.42
CA ASP A 90 -2.42 -6.40 0.41
C ASP A 90 -1.90 -6.85 1.79
N LYS A 91 -2.39 -6.21 2.86
CA LYS A 91 -2.02 -6.53 4.25
C LYS A 91 -2.47 -7.92 4.69
N HIS A 92 -3.61 -8.39 4.21
CA HIS A 92 -4.25 -9.64 4.65
C HIS A 92 -4.29 -10.70 3.55
N HIS A 93 -3.40 -10.61 2.57
CA HIS A 93 -3.33 -11.56 1.46
C HIS A 93 -3.11 -13.00 1.95
N ASP A 94 -4.06 -13.88 1.64
CA ASP A 94 -3.98 -15.32 1.89
C ASP A 94 -3.58 -16.06 0.60
N ALA A 95 -2.38 -16.64 0.59
CA ALA A 95 -1.86 -17.36 -0.57
C ALA A 95 -2.66 -18.65 -0.92
N SER A 96 -3.53 -19.13 -0.03
CA SER A 96 -4.41 -20.28 -0.27
C SER A 96 -5.65 -19.90 -1.08
N ILE A 97 -6.05 -18.62 -1.03
CA ILE A 97 -7.24 -18.07 -1.70
C ILE A 97 -6.82 -17.21 -2.90
N GLY A 98 -5.76 -16.43 -2.75
CA GLY A 98 -5.31 -15.40 -3.69
C GLY A 98 -6.15 -14.13 -3.61
N VAL A 99 -5.83 -13.14 -4.46
CA VAL A 99 -6.67 -11.96 -4.68
C VAL A 99 -7.57 -12.23 -5.88
N ASN A 100 -8.88 -12.05 -5.69
CA ASN A 100 -9.91 -12.16 -6.72
C ASN A 100 -11.09 -11.22 -6.37
N TRP A 101 -12.12 -11.17 -7.24
CA TRP A 101 -13.29 -10.31 -7.07
C TRP A 101 -14.03 -10.53 -5.75
N GLU A 102 -14.28 -11.79 -5.37
CA GLU A 102 -14.96 -12.13 -4.11
C GLU A 102 -14.16 -11.68 -2.88
N THR A 103 -12.82 -11.75 -2.97
CA THR A 103 -11.92 -11.28 -1.90
C THR A 103 -12.04 -9.77 -1.73
N MET A 104 -12.09 -9.01 -2.84
CA MET A 104 -12.27 -7.55 -2.78
C MET A 104 -13.63 -7.17 -2.21
N GLU A 105 -14.69 -7.82 -2.67
CA GLU A 105 -16.05 -7.58 -2.16
C GLU A 105 -16.12 -7.86 -0.65
N SER A 106 -15.54 -8.99 -0.20
CA SER A 106 -15.48 -9.34 1.23
C SER A 106 -14.75 -8.26 2.05
N PHE A 107 -13.56 -7.83 1.63
CA PHE A 107 -12.82 -6.80 2.37
C PHE A 107 -13.51 -5.43 2.31
N ALA A 108 -14.19 -5.11 1.22
CA ALA A 108 -14.98 -3.89 1.12
C ALA A 108 -16.19 -3.94 2.05
N SER A 109 -16.87 -5.08 2.16
CA SER A 109 -17.96 -5.30 3.10
C SER A 109 -17.50 -5.26 4.56
N ASP A 110 -16.32 -5.80 4.87
CA ASP A 110 -15.73 -5.70 6.21
C ASP A 110 -15.42 -4.25 6.63
N LEU A 111 -15.02 -3.40 5.68
CA LEU A 111 -14.67 -2.00 5.95
C LEU A 111 -15.89 -1.06 5.95
N PHE A 112 -16.82 -1.25 5.01
CA PHE A 112 -17.87 -0.27 4.70
C PHE A 112 -19.29 -0.84 4.79
N GLY A 113 -19.44 -2.12 5.14
CA GLY A 113 -20.71 -2.84 5.11
C GLY A 113 -21.10 -3.30 3.71
N GLU A 114 -22.20 -4.08 3.67
CA GLU A 114 -22.75 -4.64 2.44
C GLU A 114 -23.08 -3.59 1.40
N ALA A 115 -22.91 -3.95 0.12
CA ALA A 115 -23.28 -3.09 -0.99
C ALA A 115 -24.78 -2.74 -0.94
N PRO A 116 -25.17 -1.51 -1.34
CA PRO A 116 -26.57 -1.18 -1.52
C PRO A 116 -27.22 -2.13 -2.53
N PRO A 117 -28.53 -2.44 -2.39
CA PRO A 117 -29.23 -3.22 -3.40
C PRO A 117 -29.16 -2.52 -4.77
N GLU A 118 -28.93 -3.28 -5.83
CA GLU A 118 -28.90 -2.74 -7.19
C GLU A 118 -30.21 -2.00 -7.48
N PRO A 119 -30.16 -0.80 -8.09
CA PRO A 119 -31.36 -0.11 -8.52
C PRO A 119 -32.05 -0.93 -9.63
N GLU A 120 -33.34 -1.24 -9.44
CA GLU A 120 -34.21 -1.93 -10.41
C GLU A 120 -34.29 -1.23 -11.78
#